data_AF-A0A453MI67-F1
#
_entry.id   AF-A0A453MI67-F1
#
_cell.length_a   1.000
_cell.length_b   1.000
_cell.length_c   1.000
_cell.angle_alpha   90.00
_cell.angle_beta   90.00
_cell.angle_gamma   90.00
#
_symmetry.space_group_name_H-M   'P 1'
#
loop_
_entity.id
_entity.type
_entity.pdbx_description
1 polymer ?
#
loop_
_entity_poly.entity_id
_entity_poly.type
_entity_poly.pdbx_seq_one_letter_code
_entity_poly.pdbx_strand_id
1 'polypeptide(L)'
;SRPPPASRLRRRRLPLSLPHELRQPAATPRSRSTRSLLSPSADPRVRRPSVAMANTLRLYLTCIRNTLEAAMCLQNFPCQEVERHNKPEVELKTSSELLLNPVLICRNEAEKCLVETSINSIRISLKVKQADELENILAKKFLRFLSMRAEAFQVLRRKPVQ
;
A
#
# COMPACT_ATOMS: atom_id res chain seq x y z
N SER A 1 -61.58 1.67 -25.31
CA SER A 1 -61.14 0.37 -24.76
C SER A 1 -60.37 0.63 -23.47
N ARG A 2 -60.91 0.18 -22.33
CA ARG A 2 -60.40 0.41 -20.96
C ARG A 2 -59.11 -0.37 -20.69
N PRO A 3 -58.17 0.15 -19.86
CA PRO A 3 -57.05 -0.62 -19.33
C PRO A 3 -57.49 -1.55 -18.17
N PRO A 4 -56.77 -2.67 -17.91
CA PRO A 4 -57.09 -3.60 -16.82
C PRO A 4 -56.61 -3.10 -15.44
N PRO A 5 -57.20 -3.59 -14.32
CA PRO A 5 -57.01 -3.02 -12.99
C PRO A 5 -55.83 -3.61 -12.20
N ALA A 6 -55.32 -2.78 -11.27
CA ALA A 6 -54.20 -3.05 -10.37
C ALA A 6 -54.54 -4.03 -9.23
N SER A 7 -53.68 -5.02 -9.00
CA SER A 7 -53.74 -5.95 -7.86
C SER A 7 -52.92 -5.43 -6.68
N ARG A 8 -53.63 -4.98 -5.61
CA ARG A 8 -53.07 -4.71 -4.28
C ARG A 8 -52.70 -6.04 -3.58
N LEU A 9 -51.45 -6.20 -3.15
CA LEU A 9 -51.08 -7.21 -2.16
C LEU A 9 -50.25 -6.60 -1.02
N ARG A 10 -50.68 -6.97 0.19
CA ARG A 10 -50.50 -6.28 1.46
C ARG A 10 -49.10 -6.47 2.05
N ARG A 11 -48.55 -5.38 2.62
CA ARG A 11 -47.42 -5.39 3.56
C ARG A 11 -47.74 -6.30 4.75
N ARG A 12 -46.99 -7.38 4.95
CA ARG A 12 -46.97 -8.15 6.21
C ARG A 12 -45.91 -7.55 7.13
N ARG A 13 -46.35 -6.88 8.20
CA ARG A 13 -45.57 -6.66 9.43
C ARG A 13 -45.81 -7.85 10.36
N LEU A 14 -44.76 -8.39 10.97
CA LEU A 14 -44.83 -9.32 12.11
C LEU A 14 -43.67 -9.01 13.09
N PRO A 15 -43.82 -9.35 14.39
CA PRO A 15 -43.62 -8.39 15.47
C PRO A 15 -42.43 -8.66 16.40
N LEU A 16 -42.13 -7.64 17.21
CA LEU A 16 -41.28 -7.65 18.41
C LEU A 16 -41.89 -8.50 19.55
N SER A 17 -41.11 -9.41 20.14
CA SER A 17 -41.22 -9.77 21.57
C SER A 17 -40.15 -10.80 21.99
N LEU A 18 -39.33 -10.44 23.00
CA LEU A 18 -38.54 -11.34 23.87
C LEU A 18 -39.47 -12.12 24.82
N PRO A 19 -39.02 -13.27 25.39
CA PRO A 19 -38.62 -13.24 26.81
C PRO A 19 -37.49 -14.20 27.26
N HIS A 20 -36.95 -13.84 28.43
CA HIS A 20 -36.16 -14.53 29.46
C HIS A 20 -36.28 -16.06 29.63
N GLU A 21 -35.15 -16.72 29.94
CA GLU A 21 -34.92 -17.77 31.00
C GLU A 21 -33.63 -18.57 30.68
N LEU A 22 -32.53 -18.35 31.43
CA LEU A 22 -32.04 -19.22 32.51
C LEU A 22 -31.82 -20.71 32.14
N ARG A 23 -30.56 -21.07 31.81
CA ARG A 23 -29.95 -22.33 32.28
C ARG A 23 -28.42 -22.36 32.10
N GLN A 24 -27.68 -22.31 33.22
CA GLN A 24 -26.31 -22.86 33.30
C GLN A 24 -26.40 -24.38 33.54
N PRO A 25 -25.34 -25.16 33.27
CA PRO A 25 -24.64 -25.74 34.43
C PRO A 25 -23.11 -25.91 34.31
N ALA A 26 -22.48 -25.74 35.48
CA ALA A 26 -21.46 -26.59 36.13
C ALA A 26 -20.09 -26.91 35.47
N ALA A 27 -19.05 -26.30 36.08
CA ALA A 27 -17.85 -26.88 36.72
C ALA A 27 -17.03 -28.04 36.10
N THR A 28 -15.72 -27.78 36.11
CA THR A 28 -14.47 -28.55 35.82
C THR A 28 -14.33 -29.99 36.39
N PRO A 29 -13.33 -30.77 35.92
CA PRO A 29 -12.10 -30.88 36.72
C PRO A 29 -10.76 -30.87 35.94
N ARG A 30 -9.68 -30.65 36.70
CA ARG A 30 -8.29 -30.44 36.28
C ARG A 30 -7.51 -31.71 35.92
N SER A 31 -6.45 -31.48 35.14
CA SER A 31 -5.13 -32.15 35.13
C SER A 31 -4.89 -33.34 34.19
N ARG A 32 -3.98 -33.12 33.23
CA ARG A 32 -2.82 -34.00 33.06
C ARG A 32 -1.64 -33.23 32.47
N SER A 33 -0.59 -33.18 33.27
CA SER A 33 0.75 -32.76 32.90
C SER A 33 1.32 -33.74 31.87
N THR A 34 1.67 -33.25 30.69
CA THR A 34 2.67 -33.88 29.82
C THR A 34 3.71 -32.83 29.48
N ARG A 35 4.79 -32.89 30.26
CA ARG A 35 6.10 -32.30 30.02
C ARG A 35 6.60 -32.84 28.67
N SER A 36 6.73 -32.00 27.65
CA SER A 36 7.47 -32.37 26.44
C SER A 36 8.26 -31.20 25.87
N LEU A 37 9.56 -31.30 26.11
CA LEU A 37 10.66 -30.98 25.21
C LEU A 37 10.98 -29.50 24.97
N LEU A 38 12.21 -29.18 25.39
CA LEU A 38 12.92 -27.94 25.14
C LEU A 38 12.86 -27.57 23.65
N SER A 39 12.30 -26.40 23.36
CA SER A 39 12.61 -25.68 22.13
C SER A 39 14.03 -25.10 22.23
N PRO A 40 14.92 -25.32 21.25
CA PRO A 40 16.29 -24.83 21.31
C PRO A 40 16.31 -23.31 21.21
N SER A 41 17.15 -22.71 22.05
CA SER A 41 17.66 -21.34 22.04
C SER A 41 17.30 -20.53 20.79
N ALA A 42 16.31 -19.64 20.92
CA ALA A 42 16.13 -18.55 19.97
C ALA A 42 17.24 -17.53 20.23
N ASP A 43 18.18 -17.43 19.29
CA ASP A 43 19.21 -16.40 19.28
C ASP A 43 18.53 -15.01 19.39
N PRO A 44 18.75 -14.23 20.46
CA PRO A 44 18.05 -12.95 20.68
C PRO A 44 18.39 -11.88 19.62
N ARG A 45 19.35 -12.15 18.73
CA ARG A 45 19.75 -11.28 17.63
C ARG A 45 18.87 -11.39 16.39
N VAL A 46 18.06 -12.44 16.24
CA VAL A 46 17.13 -12.59 15.10
C VAL A 46 15.71 -12.25 15.57
N ARG A 47 15.42 -10.95 15.69
CA ARG A 47 14.05 -10.47 15.87
C ARG A 47 13.22 -10.86 14.64
N ARG A 48 12.51 -11.98 14.72
CA ARG A 48 11.46 -12.31 13.73
C ARG A 48 10.39 -11.22 13.83
N PRO A 49 9.98 -10.59 12.71
CA PRO A 49 8.91 -9.61 12.76
C PRO A 49 7.65 -10.27 13.31
N SER A 50 6.98 -9.59 14.25
CA SER A 50 5.70 -10.06 14.79
C SER A 50 4.70 -10.25 13.64
N VAL A 51 3.82 -11.25 13.73
CA VAL A 51 2.82 -11.56 12.69
C VAL A 51 1.99 -10.32 12.31
N ALA A 52 1.74 -9.42 13.27
CA ALA A 52 1.08 -8.13 13.04
C ALA A 52 1.89 -7.19 12.12
N MET A 53 3.21 -7.13 12.26
CA MET A 53 4.09 -6.31 11.40
C MET A 53 4.23 -6.90 9.99
N ALA A 54 4.21 -8.22 9.82
CA ALA A 54 4.23 -8.84 8.50
C ALA A 54 2.96 -8.50 7.69
N ASN A 55 1.81 -8.46 8.35
CA ASN A 55 0.52 -8.13 7.71
C ASN A 55 0.47 -6.67 7.22
N THR A 56 1.05 -5.71 7.94
CA THR A 56 1.07 -4.30 7.51
C THR A 56 1.98 -4.07 6.30
N LEU A 57 3.07 -4.83 6.17
CA LEU A 57 3.94 -4.76 4.98
C LEU A 57 3.19 -5.22 3.73
N ARG A 58 2.47 -6.35 3.82
CA ARG A 58 1.69 -6.88 2.69
C ARG A 58 0.68 -5.86 2.19
N LEU A 59 -0.10 -5.26 3.10
CA LEU A 59 -1.09 -4.25 2.78
C LEU A 59 -0.45 -3.00 2.15
N TYR A 60 0.68 -2.53 2.67
CA TYR A 60 1.42 -1.40 2.12
C TYR A 60 1.88 -1.66 0.69
N LEU A 61 2.48 -2.83 0.42
CA LEU A 61 2.94 -3.21 -0.91
C LEU A 61 1.78 -3.41 -1.89
N THR A 62 0.66 -3.99 -1.45
CA THR A 62 -0.56 -4.09 -2.25
C THR A 62 -1.12 -2.72 -2.59
N CYS A 63 -1.15 -1.79 -1.64
CA CYS A 63 -1.60 -0.41 -1.88
C CYS A 63 -0.71 0.30 -2.91
N ILE A 64 0.62 0.19 -2.79
CA ILE A 64 1.56 0.73 -3.79
C ILE A 64 1.31 0.11 -5.16
N ARG A 65 1.19 -1.21 -5.24
CA ARG A 65 0.92 -1.91 -6.51
C ARG A 65 -0.33 -1.37 -7.17
N ASN A 66 -1.46 -1.33 -6.46
CA ASN A 66 -2.74 -0.88 -7.02
C ASN A 66 -2.69 0.60 -7.44
N THR A 67 -1.99 1.43 -6.67
CA THR A 67 -1.80 2.85 -7.00
C THR A 67 -0.95 3.01 -8.26
N LEU A 68 0.13 2.25 -8.39
CA LEU A 68 0.98 2.28 -9.58
C LEU A 68 0.26 1.73 -10.81
N GLU A 69 -0.56 0.69 -10.66
CA GLU A 69 -1.37 0.14 -11.74
C GLU A 69 -2.38 1.15 -12.29
N ALA A 70 -3.04 1.90 -11.40
CA ALA A 70 -3.93 3.00 -11.81
C ALA A 70 -3.16 4.21 -12.38
N ALA A 71 -1.96 4.47 -11.87
CA ALA A 71 -1.10 5.57 -12.32
C ALA A 71 -0.46 5.31 -13.69
N MET A 72 -0.16 4.04 -14.02
CA MET A 72 0.49 3.60 -15.26
C MET A 72 -0.42 3.63 -16.50
N CYS A 73 -1.31 4.62 -16.58
CA CYS A 73 -2.14 4.90 -17.75
C CYS A 73 -1.54 6.03 -18.60
N LEU A 74 -0.25 5.91 -18.94
CA LEU A 74 0.51 6.93 -19.65
C LEU A 74 0.18 6.97 -21.15
N GLN A 75 0.16 8.18 -21.69
CA GLN A 75 -0.05 8.43 -23.12
C GLN A 75 1.07 9.30 -23.66
N ASN A 76 1.39 9.11 -24.95
CA ASN A 76 2.36 9.96 -25.59
C ASN A 76 1.79 11.39 -25.74
N PHE A 77 2.43 12.37 -25.12
CA PHE A 77 2.00 13.76 -25.12
C PHE A 77 3.21 14.67 -25.44
N PRO A 78 3.14 15.49 -26.50
CA PRO A 78 4.22 16.40 -26.86
C PRO A 78 4.33 17.57 -25.87
N CYS A 79 5.54 18.07 -25.67
CA CYS A 79 5.82 19.21 -24.79
C CYS A 79 5.07 20.46 -25.28
N GLN A 80 4.28 21.09 -24.40
CA GLN A 80 3.53 22.30 -24.77
C GLN A 80 4.43 23.55 -24.90
N GLU A 81 5.49 23.66 -24.10
CA GLU A 81 6.35 24.85 -24.12
C GLU A 81 7.34 24.88 -25.28
N VAL A 82 7.83 23.71 -25.68
CA VAL A 82 8.89 23.59 -26.69
C VAL A 82 8.41 22.73 -27.84
N GLU A 83 8.20 23.35 -29.00
CA GLU A 83 7.74 22.68 -30.20
C GLU A 83 8.66 21.51 -30.59
N ARG A 84 8.09 20.42 -31.09
CA ARG A 84 8.81 19.22 -31.57
C ARG A 84 9.65 18.49 -30.52
N HIS A 85 9.46 18.78 -29.23
CA HIS A 85 10.07 18.03 -28.14
C HIS A 85 9.05 17.15 -27.42
N ASN A 86 9.51 16.02 -26.91
CA ASN A 86 8.76 15.16 -26.01
C ASN A 86 9.56 15.02 -24.72
N LYS A 87 9.08 15.68 -23.66
CA LYS A 87 9.74 15.73 -22.36
C LYS A 87 8.76 15.20 -21.30
N PRO A 88 9.26 14.54 -20.24
CA PRO A 88 8.40 14.08 -19.16
C PRO A 88 7.79 15.27 -18.40
N GLU A 89 6.47 15.43 -18.48
CA GLU A 89 5.73 16.56 -17.89
C GLU A 89 5.88 16.61 -16.36
N VAL A 90 6.00 15.45 -15.69
CA VAL A 90 6.21 15.37 -14.24
C VAL A 90 7.51 16.01 -13.75
N GLU A 91 8.52 16.10 -14.64
CA GLU A 91 9.81 16.74 -14.35
C GLU A 91 9.79 18.23 -14.71
N LEU A 92 9.04 18.61 -15.74
CA LEU A 92 8.98 19.98 -16.25
C LEU A 92 8.07 20.87 -15.39
N LYS A 93 6.93 20.34 -14.93
CA LYS A 93 5.95 21.02 -14.05
C LYS A 93 5.47 22.40 -14.55
N THR A 94 5.48 22.62 -15.86
CA THR A 94 5.08 23.89 -16.48
C THR A 94 3.56 24.04 -16.58
N SER A 95 2.89 22.94 -16.93
CA SER A 95 1.45 22.94 -17.15
C SER A 95 0.76 22.16 -16.04
N SER A 96 0.06 22.87 -15.15
CA SER A 96 -0.62 22.25 -14.01
C SER A 96 -1.77 21.32 -14.42
N GLU A 97 -2.35 21.52 -15.60
CA GLU A 97 -3.41 20.67 -16.14
C GLU A 97 -2.94 19.27 -16.57
N LEU A 98 -1.63 19.11 -16.81
CA LEU A 98 -1.03 17.82 -17.19
C LEU A 98 -0.55 17.02 -15.98
N LEU A 99 -0.51 17.66 -14.82
CA LEU A 99 -0.10 17.07 -13.56
C LEU A 99 -1.34 16.56 -12.80
N LEU A 100 -1.22 15.36 -12.26
CA LEU A 100 -2.21 14.79 -11.38
C LEU A 100 -1.80 15.01 -9.91
N ASN A 101 -2.77 14.85 -9.02
CA ASN A 101 -2.53 15.00 -7.58
C ASN A 101 -1.50 13.97 -7.09
N PRO A 102 -0.43 14.41 -6.42
CA PRO A 102 0.58 13.49 -5.89
C PRO A 102 0.00 12.64 -4.76
N VAL A 103 0.30 11.34 -4.79
CA VAL A 103 -0.18 10.38 -3.78
C VAL A 103 0.98 9.99 -2.87
N LEU A 104 0.81 10.22 -1.56
CA LEU A 104 1.76 9.78 -0.54
C LEU A 104 1.20 8.56 0.20
N ILE A 105 1.87 7.42 0.10
CA ILE A 105 1.53 6.19 0.80
C ILE A 105 2.56 5.98 1.91
N CYS A 106 2.11 5.86 3.16
CA CYS A 106 2.98 5.70 4.33
C CYS A 106 2.61 4.44 5.09
N ARG A 107 3.62 3.65 5.48
CA ARG A 107 3.45 2.56 6.46
C ARG A 107 3.86 3.01 7.85
N ASN A 108 4.92 3.81 7.94
CA ASN A 108 5.41 4.45 9.15
C ASN A 108 6.19 5.72 8.74
N GLU A 109 6.78 6.44 9.71
CA GLU A 109 7.53 7.67 9.42
C GLU A 109 8.84 7.44 8.65
N ALA A 110 9.37 6.22 8.70
CA ALA A 110 10.60 5.80 8.04
C ALA A 110 10.37 5.23 6.63
N GLU A 111 9.18 4.68 6.35
CA GLU A 111 8.79 4.00 5.10
C GLU A 111 7.64 4.75 4.42
N LYS A 112 7.98 5.46 3.35
CA LYS A 112 7.06 6.30 2.58
C LYS A 112 7.28 6.10 1.09
N CYS A 113 6.22 6.16 0.31
CA CYS A 113 6.24 6.16 -1.15
C CYS A 113 5.49 7.40 -1.64
N LEU A 114 6.16 8.26 -2.39
CA LEU A 114 5.55 9.40 -3.07
C LEU A 114 5.43 9.07 -4.55
N VAL A 115 4.22 9.11 -5.07
CA VAL A 115 3.89 8.86 -6.48
C VAL A 115 3.37 10.15 -7.08
N GLU A 116 4.16 10.75 -7.95
CA GLU A 116 3.78 11.92 -8.74
C GLU A 116 3.47 11.47 -10.16
N THR A 117 2.30 11.81 -10.67
CA THR A 117 1.80 11.33 -11.96
C THR A 117 1.50 12.49 -12.89
N SER A 118 1.70 12.25 -14.19
CA SER A 118 1.34 13.16 -15.27
C SER A 118 0.79 12.35 -16.44
N ILE A 119 0.39 13.04 -17.51
CA ILE A 119 -0.11 12.39 -18.73
C ILE A 119 0.89 11.44 -19.41
N ASN A 120 2.18 11.78 -19.45
CA ASN A 120 3.19 11.04 -20.23
C ASN A 120 4.29 10.39 -19.38
N SER A 121 4.34 10.68 -18.08
CA SER A 121 5.41 10.23 -17.20
C SER A 121 4.97 10.13 -15.74
N ILE A 122 5.67 9.28 -14.97
CA ILE A 122 5.43 9.06 -13.54
C ILE A 122 6.77 9.16 -12.83
N ARG A 123 6.79 9.83 -11.68
CA ARG A 123 7.93 9.86 -10.78
C ARG A 123 7.58 9.16 -9.48
N ILE A 124 8.41 8.19 -9.11
CA ILE A 124 8.23 7.38 -7.90
C ILE A 124 9.42 7.65 -6.98
N SER A 125 9.15 8.10 -5.76
CA SER A 125 10.17 8.32 -4.73
C SER A 125 9.90 7.40 -3.55
N LEU A 126 10.87 6.55 -3.23
CA LEU A 126 10.77 5.56 -2.15
C LEU A 126 11.73 5.91 -1.02
N LYS A 127 11.19 6.02 0.19
CA LYS A 127 11.96 6.08 1.43
C LYS A 127 12.01 4.69 2.04
N VAL A 128 13.22 4.12 2.11
CA VAL A 128 13.48 2.80 2.67
C VAL A 128 13.82 2.95 4.16
N LYS A 129 13.30 2.06 4.99
CA LYS A 129 13.63 2.01 6.42
C LYS A 129 15.13 1.82 6.62
N GLN A 130 15.71 2.63 7.49
CA GLN A 130 17.10 2.54 7.95
C GLN A 130 17.04 2.47 9.47
N ALA A 131 17.43 1.34 10.06
CA ALA A 131 17.39 1.13 11.51
C ALA A 131 18.57 1.80 12.22
N ASP A 132 19.76 1.79 11.59
CA ASP A 132 21.02 2.25 12.17
C ASP A 132 21.83 3.12 11.20
N GLU A 133 22.84 3.82 11.71
CA GLU A 133 23.78 4.62 10.89
C GLU A 133 24.53 3.78 9.86
N LEU A 134 24.88 2.54 10.22
CA LEU A 134 25.52 1.60 9.31
C LEU A 134 24.61 1.30 8.11
N GLU A 135 23.33 1.03 8.35
CA GLU A 135 22.35 0.79 7.28
C GLU A 135 22.14 2.03 6.42
N ASN A 136 22.17 3.23 7.01
CA ASN A 136 22.10 4.48 6.26
C ASN A 136 23.29 4.64 5.30
N ILE A 137 24.52 4.37 5.76
CA ILE A 137 25.72 4.42 4.92
C ILE A 137 25.66 3.36 3.81
N LEU A 138 25.22 2.14 4.14
CA LEU A 138 25.06 1.05 3.17
C LEU A 138 24.02 1.40 2.11
N ALA A 139 22.84 1.86 2.52
CA ALA A 139 21.78 2.29 1.61
C ALA A 139 22.25 3.42 0.69
N LYS A 140 22.95 4.43 1.23
CA LYS A 140 23.51 5.54 0.45
C LYS A 140 24.54 5.07 -0.59
N LYS A 141 25.46 4.17 -0.20
CA LYS A 141 26.47 3.62 -1.13
C LYS A 141 25.82 2.74 -2.20
N PHE A 142 24.84 1.92 -1.82
CA PHE A 142 24.11 1.05 -2.74
C PHE A 142 23.30 1.84 -3.76
N LEU A 143 22.51 2.83 -3.31
CA LEU A 143 21.76 3.71 -4.21
C LEU A 143 22.67 4.52 -5.13
N ARG A 144 23.79 5.04 -4.62
CA ARG A 144 24.79 5.72 -5.46
C ARG A 144 25.35 4.79 -6.54
N PHE A 145 25.64 3.55 -6.20
CA PHE A 145 26.12 2.55 -7.15
C PHE A 145 25.10 2.26 -8.26
N LEU A 146 23.81 2.17 -7.92
CA LEU A 146 22.73 2.00 -8.89
C LEU A 146 22.56 3.23 -9.78
N SER A 147 22.56 4.44 -9.21
CA SER A 147 22.44 5.70 -9.96
C SER A 147 23.59 5.92 -10.95
N MET A 148 24.82 5.47 -10.62
CA MET A 148 25.95 5.52 -11.54
C MET A 148 25.76 4.63 -12.78
N ARG A 149 24.87 3.64 -12.71
CA ARG A 149 24.53 2.72 -13.82
C ARG A 149 23.11 2.95 -14.35
N ALA A 150 22.53 4.11 -14.10
CA ALA A 150 21.19 4.46 -14.58
C ALA A 150 21.05 4.40 -16.11
N GLU A 151 22.16 4.42 -16.87
CA GLU A 151 22.10 4.22 -18.33
C GLU A 151 21.68 2.80 -18.72
N ALA A 152 22.09 1.79 -17.93
CA ALA A 152 21.62 0.41 -18.09
C ALA A 152 20.21 0.22 -17.52
N PHE A 153 19.85 0.98 -16.48
CA PHE A 153 18.53 0.98 -15.86
C PHE A 153 17.75 2.24 -16.27
N GLN A 154 17.19 2.25 -17.49
CA GLN A 154 16.51 3.41 -18.09
C GLN A 154 15.41 4.05 -17.22
N VAL A 155 14.87 3.32 -16.26
CA VAL A 155 13.83 3.78 -15.31
C VAL A 155 14.38 4.50 -14.07
N LEU A 156 15.69 4.39 -13.79
CA LEU A 156 16.30 5.02 -12.62
C LEU A 156 16.75 6.44 -12.89
N ARG A 157 16.46 7.33 -11.93
CA ARG A 157 16.97 8.70 -11.95
C ARG A 157 18.43 8.73 -11.48
N ARG A 158 19.24 9.56 -12.13
CA ARG A 158 20.64 9.81 -11.75
C ARG A 158 20.76 10.54 -10.40
N LYS A 159 19.74 11.33 -10.05
CA LYS A 159 19.63 12.04 -8.77
C LYS A 159 18.28 11.72 -8.11
N PRO A 160 18.25 11.41 -6.80
CA PRO A 160 16.99 11.28 -6.07
C PRO A 160 16.28 12.63 -5.96
N VAL A 161 14.99 12.60 -5.62
CA VAL A 161 14.22 13.81 -5.23
C VAL A 161 14.74 14.31 -3.87
N GLN A 162 14.71 15.64 -3.67
CA GLN A 162 15.13 16.32 -2.44
C GLN A 162 14.18 16.05 -1.28
#